data_AF-A0A327UBP0-F1
#
_entry.id   AF-A0A327UBP0-F1
#
_cell.length_a   1.000
_cell.length_b   1.000
_cell.length_c   1.000
_cell.angle_alpha   90.00
_cell.angle_beta   90.00
_cell.angle_gamma   90.00
#
_symmetry.space_group_name_H-M   'P 1'
#
loop_
_entity.id
_entity.type
_entity.pdbx_description
1 polymer ?
#
loop_
_entity_poly.entity_id
_entity_poly.type
_entity_poly.pdbx_seq_one_letter_code
_entity_poly.pdbx_strand_id
1 'polypeptide(L)' 'MAAPSLAIGAGLATVADHALELGAPVHMPRIGCGLAGGTWSRIEPLIDSRLTGRGLSVSVYDFD' A
#
# COMPACT_ATOMS: atom_id res chain seq x y z
N MET A 1 14.36 6.02 16.88
CA MET A 1 14.38 5.47 15.52
C MET A 1 12.99 5.66 14.94
N ALA A 2 12.78 6.71 14.14
CA ALA A 2 11.46 7.13 13.68
C ALA A 2 10.85 6.05 12.76
N ALA A 3 9.64 5.61 13.03
CA ALA A 3 8.93 4.54 12.33
C ALA A 3 8.47 5.03 10.94
N PRO A 4 9.18 4.70 9.84
CA PRO A 4 8.84 5.19 8.49
C PRO A 4 7.58 4.49 7.94
N SER A 5 7.06 3.48 8.64
CA SER A 5 5.95 2.61 8.23
C SER A 5 4.57 3.07 8.69
N LEU A 6 4.45 3.98 9.67
CA LEU A 6 3.14 4.33 10.25
C LEU A 6 2.29 5.17 9.30
N ALA A 7 2.87 6.17 8.65
CA ALA A 7 2.12 7.07 7.76
C ALA A 7 1.58 6.34 6.52
N ILE A 8 2.42 5.53 5.87
CA ILE A 8 2.01 4.72 4.72
C ILE A 8 0.96 3.69 5.16
N GLY A 9 1.18 3.01 6.29
CA GLY A 9 0.22 2.05 6.82
C GLY A 9 -1.15 2.68 7.12
N ALA A 10 -1.17 3.91 7.66
CA ALA A 10 -2.40 4.66 7.91
C ALA A 10 -3.10 5.06 6.61
N GLY A 11 -2.34 5.58 5.63
CA GLY A 11 -2.89 5.92 4.31
C GLY A 11 -3.48 4.71 3.59
N LEU A 12 -2.80 3.57 3.61
CA LEU A 12 -3.30 2.32 3.04
C LEU A 12 -4.58 1.83 3.76
N ALA A 13 -4.68 2.01 5.08
CA ALA A 13 -5.90 1.66 5.81
C ALA A 13 -7.10 2.51 5.35
N THR A 14 -6.91 3.83 5.21
CA THR A 14 -7.95 4.74 4.70
C THR A 14 -8.36 4.40 3.27
N VAL A 15 -7.41 4.07 2.39
CA VAL A 15 -7.71 3.61 1.04
C VAL A 15 -8.55 2.33 1.05
N ALA A 16 -8.21 1.37 1.92
CA ALA A 16 -8.98 0.14 2.01
C ALA A 16 -10.42 0.36 2.50
N ASP A 17 -10.63 1.26 3.47
CA ASP A 17 -11.98 1.58 3.95
C ASP A 17 -12.86 2.08 2.80
N HIS A 18 -12.37 3.05 2.03
CA HIS A 18 -13.09 3.58 0.87
C HIS A 18 -13.26 2.56 -0.26
N ALA A 19 -12.24 1.74 -0.55
CA ALA A 19 -12.33 0.74 -1.60
C ALA A 19 -13.39 -0.34 -1.28
N LEU A 20 -13.50 -0.74 -0.01
CA LEU A 20 -14.53 -1.67 0.46
C LEU A 20 -15.92 -1.05 0.39
N GLU A 21 -16.08 0.22 0.80
CA GLU A 21 -17.34 0.96 0.68
C GLU A 21 -17.82 1.06 -0.77
N LEU A 22 -16.89 1.25 -1.71
CA LEU A 22 -17.17 1.37 -3.14
C LEU A 22 -17.28 0.01 -3.86
N GLY A 23 -16.89 -1.09 -3.23
CA GLY A 23 -16.76 -2.40 -3.89
C GLY A 23 -15.75 -2.37 -5.04
N ALA A 24 -14.69 -1.56 -4.92
CA ALA A 24 -13.76 -1.26 -6.01
C ALA A 24 -12.39 -1.93 -5.81
N PRO A 25 -11.70 -2.32 -6.90
CA PRO A 25 -10.30 -2.74 -6.83
C PRO A 25 -9.36 -1.55 -6.59
N VAL A 26 -8.16 -1.82 -6.09
CA VAL A 26 -7.11 -0.82 -5.93
C VAL A 26 -6.06 -0.99 -7.02
N HIS A 27 -5.73 0.10 -7.70
CA HIS A 27 -4.66 0.16 -8.70
C HIS A 27 -3.65 1.22 -8.26
N MET A 28 -2.36 0.87 -8.26
CA MET A 28 -1.32 1.77 -7.74
C MET A 28 0.03 1.56 -8.43
N PRO A 29 0.88 2.59 -8.51
CA PRO A 29 2.28 2.40 -8.88
C PRO A 29 3.03 1.66 -7.78
N ARG A 30 4.19 1.08 -8.11
CA ARG A 30 5.15 0.61 -7.12
C ARG A 30 5.68 1.79 -6.31
N ILE A 31 5.31 1.86 -5.03
CA ILE A 31 5.70 2.94 -4.10
C ILE A 31 6.85 2.53 -3.19
N GLY A 32 7.51 3.52 -2.59
CA GLY A 32 8.59 3.30 -1.62
C GLY A 32 9.89 2.75 -2.23
N CYS A 33 10.08 2.94 -3.54
CA CYS A 33 11.37 2.90 -4.20
C CYS A 33 11.78 4.35 -4.51
N GLY A 34 12.97 4.81 -4.07
CA GLY A 34 13.53 6.10 -4.49
C GLY A 34 14.02 7.02 -3.36
N LEU A 35 13.92 8.32 -3.59
CA LEU A 35 14.59 9.43 -2.88
C LEU A 35 14.46 9.46 -1.34
N ALA A 36 13.43 8.81 -0.79
CA ALA A 36 13.18 8.72 0.66
C ALA A 36 13.90 7.54 1.35
N GLY A 37 14.68 6.73 0.61
CA GLY A 37 15.38 5.56 1.16
C GLY A 37 14.45 4.41 1.55
N GLY A 38 13.22 4.41 1.02
CA GLY A 38 12.30 3.29 1.14
C GLY A 38 12.80 2.07 0.38
N THR A 39 12.38 0.88 0.83
CA THR A 39 12.57 -0.37 0.09
C THR A 39 11.20 -1.02 -0.11
N TRP A 40 10.97 -1.57 -1.31
CA TRP A 40 9.76 -2.33 -1.61
C TRP A 40 9.47 -3.42 -0.57
N SER A 41 10.51 -4.10 -0.08
CA SER A 41 10.41 -5.14 0.95
C SER A 41 9.81 -4.67 2.29
N ARG A 42 9.76 -3.35 2.53
CA ARG A 42 9.03 -2.77 3.68
C ARG A 42 7.61 -2.33 3.35
N ILE A 43 7.33 -2.03 2.08
CA ILE A 43 6.02 -1.56 1.62
C ILE A 43 5.09 -2.73 1.32
N GLU A 44 5.58 -3.76 0.63
CA GLU A 44 4.81 -4.93 0.24
C GLU A 44 4.07 -5.57 1.42
N PRO A 45 4.68 -5.80 2.60
CA PRO A 45 3.95 -6.32 3.77
C PRO A 45 2.85 -5.38 4.29
N LEU A 46 2.99 -4.07 4.09
CA LEU A 46 1.95 -3.10 4.47
C LEU A 46 0.77 -3.18 3.49
N ILE A 47 1.04 -3.30 2.18
CA ILE A 47 0.01 -3.52 1.17
C ILE A 47 -0.73 -4.83 1.47
N ASP A 48 0.00 -5.90 1.79
CA ASP A 48 -0.60 -7.18 2.11
C ASP A 48 -1.49 -7.11 3.34
N SER A 49 -0.97 -6.56 4.44
CA SER A 49 -1.72 -6.50 5.69
C SER A 49 -2.87 -5.49 5.69
N ARG A 50 -2.86 -4.48 4.81
CA ARG A 50 -3.86 -3.39 4.81
C ARG A 50 -4.84 -3.47 3.65
N LEU A 51 -4.50 -4.09 2.53
CA LEU A 51 -5.35 -4.19 1.36
C LEU A 51 -5.73 -5.66 1.05
N THR A 52 -4.77 -6.49 0.63
CA THR A 52 -5.08 -7.84 0.13
C THR A 52 -5.58 -8.76 1.25
N GLY A 53 -5.03 -8.64 2.45
CA GLY A 53 -5.49 -9.34 3.65
C GLY A 53 -6.90 -8.93 4.10
N ARG A 54 -7.46 -7.84 3.57
CA ARG A 54 -8.86 -7.43 3.75
C ARG A 54 -9.77 -7.89 2.59
N GLY A 55 -9.24 -8.68 1.66
CA GLY A 55 -9.99 -9.21 0.51
C GLY A 55 -10.08 -8.27 -0.69
N LEU A 56 -9.34 -7.15 -0.69
CA LEU A 56 -9.29 -6.25 -1.85
C LEU A 56 -8.38 -6.81 -2.94
N SER A 57 -8.86 -6.75 -4.19
CA SER A 57 -8.01 -6.97 -5.36
C SER A 57 -7.09 -5.77 -5.57
N VAL A 58 -5.78 -6.02 -5.70
CA VAL A 58 -4.76 -4.97 -5.83
C VAL A 58 -3.88 -5.27 -7.05
N SER A 59 -3.72 -4.29 -7.94
CA SER A 59 -2.74 -4.32 -9.02
C SER A 59 -1.67 -3.26 -8.80
N VAL A 60 -0.41 -3.70 -8.74
CA VAL A 60 0.75 -2.82 -8.65
C VAL A 60 1.40 -2.71 -10.03
N TYR A 61 1.55 -1.49 -10.53
CA TYR A 61 2.27 -1.23 -11.77
C TYR A 61 3.74 -0.94 -11.48
N ASP A 62 4.61 -1.69 -12.14
CA ASP A 62 6.04 -1.40 -12.25
C ASP A 62 6.34 -1.00 -13.69
N PHE A 63 7.10 0.09 -13.88
CA PHE A 63 7.42 0.66 -15.20
C PHE A 63 8.93 0.70 -15.46
N ASP A 64 9.73 0.05 -14.61
CA ASP A 64 11.14 -0.24 -14.85
C ASP A 64 11.33 -1.31 -15.96
#